data_AF-A0A9Y1Z9W3-F1
#
_entry.id   AF-A0A9Y1Z9W3-F1
#
_cell.length_a   1.000
_cell.length_b   1.000
_cell.length_c   1.000
_cell.angle_alpha   90.00
_cell.angle_beta   90.00
_cell.angle_gamma   90.00
#
_symmetry.space_group_name_H-M   'P 1'
#
loop_
_entity.id
_entity.type
_entity.pdbx_description
1 polymer ?
#
loop_
_entity_poly.entity_id
_entity_poly.type
_entity_poly.pdbx_seq_one_letter_code
_entity_poly.pdbx_strand_id
1 'polypeptide(L)'
;MTTVRVRGIYTTAVTRLLETADCEVVQASEPIRDRFDETFGFEPADVTVETTRDRQGVSVSGEPDAVEAVTAELESVAIDTFRWDADAPRGAVFDAEVVQTAGGGGAVELGDTVRGYLPYDDVDGYVDVGDRYRVQVQDPKPPWDDDRPLVRPTLAVEGGLLSLSRDRTGVSAATDGEEATELVGMTDLLSAEPPEGWGVRWNRIAAEANLEAMDDALARAAEQARTLEDALGGVDDEPGKPRRLATPEATVWLWFGRESRFALDGVRRDVETTMPGHHRIKAADRTASAAVDFAESVCGSQWNDDGDDDGDAFAFPFDAVSRRFGPSDDDRLALGHGKPDGRLLTLGTGDVTDWDPEGTITLERRMHGGGTYDALDVPKEDGDVAVTKLREGRWWYPTTYKNEDGETKGTYVNVCTPVELFPDCARYVDLYVDVVRHRDGTVEVVDDDELEAAVDDGLVSTALAETARNVASAVERALSK
;
A
#
# COMPACT_ATOMS: atom_id res chain seq x y z
N MET A 1 -15.80 -7.43 24.12
CA MET A 1 -15.18 -6.51 23.15
C MET A 1 -15.26 -7.18 21.80
N THR A 2 -15.78 -6.48 20.80
CA THR A 2 -15.96 -7.00 19.42
C THR A 2 -14.74 -6.66 18.59
N THR A 3 -14.12 -7.64 17.93
CA THR A 3 -12.96 -7.37 17.05
C THR A 3 -13.42 -6.99 15.64
N VAL A 4 -12.89 -5.88 15.10
CA VAL A 4 -13.34 -5.30 13.83
C VAL A 4 -12.17 -5.09 12.87
N ARG A 5 -12.30 -5.65 11.66
CA ARG A 5 -11.38 -5.36 10.55
C ARG A 5 -12.00 -4.33 9.62
N VAL A 6 -11.28 -3.25 9.32
CA VAL A 6 -11.81 -2.14 8.51
C VAL A 6 -10.99 -1.95 7.23
N ARG A 7 -11.66 -1.78 6.08
CA ARG A 7 -11.03 -1.60 4.77
C ARG A 7 -11.71 -0.55 3.88
N GLY A 8 -10.88 0.19 3.14
CA GLY A 8 -11.28 1.13 2.10
C GLY A 8 -11.13 2.60 2.51
N ILE A 9 -11.90 3.49 1.90
CA ILE A 9 -11.64 4.94 1.98
C ILE A 9 -12.06 5.54 3.31
N TYR A 10 -12.99 4.90 4.02
CA TYR A 10 -13.52 5.35 5.31
C TYR A 10 -12.71 4.82 6.51
N THR A 11 -11.66 4.02 6.28
CA THR A 11 -10.97 3.26 7.34
C THR A 11 -10.49 4.12 8.50
N THR A 12 -9.76 5.21 8.26
CA THR A 12 -9.24 6.03 9.37
C THR A 12 -10.36 6.62 10.23
N ALA A 13 -11.44 7.13 9.62
CA ALA A 13 -12.57 7.68 10.37
C ALA A 13 -13.31 6.59 11.16
N VAL A 14 -13.55 5.44 10.53
CA VAL A 14 -14.25 4.31 11.16
C VAL A 14 -13.42 3.70 12.29
N THR A 15 -12.11 3.55 12.11
CA THR A 15 -11.19 3.11 13.19
C THR A 15 -11.31 4.03 14.40
N ARG A 16 -11.24 5.35 14.19
CA ARG A 16 -11.36 6.33 15.27
C ARG A 16 -12.73 6.33 15.95
N LEU A 17 -13.81 6.12 15.19
CA LEU A 17 -15.16 5.96 15.77
C LEU A 17 -15.23 4.72 16.66
N LEU A 18 -14.71 3.59 16.18
CA LEU A 18 -14.81 2.32 16.89
C LEU A 18 -13.93 2.25 18.14
N GLU A 19 -12.81 2.99 18.20
CA GLU A 19 -12.03 3.17 19.44
C GLU A 19 -12.86 3.77 20.59
N THR A 20 -13.86 4.57 20.26
CA THR A 20 -14.75 5.18 21.26
C THR A 20 -15.92 4.27 21.66
N ALA A 21 -16.12 3.18 20.92
CA ALA A 21 -17.06 2.10 21.23
C ALA A 21 -16.31 0.92 21.89
N ASP A 22 -17.02 -0.04 22.51
CA ASP A 22 -16.42 -1.25 23.11
C ASP A 22 -15.94 -2.27 22.05
N CYS A 23 -15.25 -1.76 21.02
CA CYS A 23 -14.76 -2.45 19.84
C CYS A 23 -13.23 -2.34 19.75
N GLU A 24 -12.59 -3.40 19.31
CA GLU A 24 -11.14 -3.46 19.10
C GLU A 24 -10.86 -3.57 17.60
N VAL A 25 -10.11 -2.63 17.03
CA VAL A 25 -9.73 -2.71 15.63
C VAL A 25 -8.54 -3.67 15.51
N VAL A 26 -8.63 -4.61 14.58
CA VAL A 26 -7.57 -5.62 14.34
C VAL A 26 -7.16 -5.64 12.87
N GLN A 27 -5.98 -6.21 12.61
CA GLN A 27 -5.45 -6.44 11.28
C GLN A 27 -5.39 -5.13 10.48
N ALA A 28 -4.95 -4.03 11.09
CA ALA A 28 -4.82 -2.74 10.42
C ALA A 28 -3.74 -2.80 9.33
N SER A 29 -3.94 -2.08 8.23
CA SER A 29 -2.90 -1.92 7.22
C SER A 29 -1.79 -1.00 7.73
N GLU A 30 -0.59 -1.09 7.17
CA GLU A 30 0.54 -0.18 7.44
C GLU A 30 0.15 1.31 7.47
N PRO A 31 -0.54 1.88 6.46
CA PRO A 31 -0.93 3.30 6.51
C PRO A 31 -1.90 3.68 7.63
N ILE A 32 -2.53 2.71 8.29
CA ILE A 32 -3.41 2.95 9.45
C ILE A 32 -2.59 2.85 10.73
N ARG A 33 -1.68 1.89 10.85
CA ARG A 33 -0.73 1.81 11.96
C ARG A 33 0.06 3.12 12.11
N ASP A 34 0.60 3.64 11.01
CA ASP A 34 1.39 4.87 11.00
C ASP A 34 0.59 6.09 11.48
N ARG A 35 -0.69 6.18 11.11
CA ARG A 35 -1.56 7.32 11.45
C ARG A 35 -1.95 7.37 12.92
N PHE A 36 -2.11 6.20 13.53
CA PHE A 36 -2.55 6.10 14.92
C PHE A 36 -1.38 5.99 15.90
N ASP A 37 -0.16 5.73 15.41
CA ASP A 37 1.02 5.42 16.25
C ASP A 37 0.71 4.29 17.25
N GLU A 38 -0.12 3.34 16.81
CA GLU A 38 -0.65 2.24 17.62
C GLU A 38 -0.39 0.89 16.95
N THR A 39 -0.11 -0.11 17.80
CA THR A 39 -0.04 -1.51 17.36
C THR A 39 -1.44 -2.11 17.40
N PHE A 40 -1.94 -2.52 16.24
CA PHE A 40 -3.18 -3.27 16.13
C PHE A 40 -2.86 -4.78 16.09
N GLY A 41 -3.59 -5.56 16.88
CA GLY A 41 -3.41 -7.00 16.93
C GLY A 41 -3.85 -7.70 15.63
N PHE A 42 -3.47 -8.98 15.49
CA PHE A 42 -3.79 -9.81 14.32
C PHE A 42 -4.85 -10.87 14.61
N GLU A 43 -5.53 -10.77 15.75
CA GLU A 43 -6.59 -11.68 16.17
C GLU A 43 -7.68 -11.77 15.09
N PRO A 44 -8.41 -12.90 15.02
CA PRO A 44 -9.51 -13.04 14.07
C PRO A 44 -10.59 -11.99 14.33
N ALA A 45 -11.01 -11.31 13.26
CA ALA A 45 -12.09 -10.32 13.35
C ALA A 45 -13.46 -11.01 13.47
N ASP A 46 -14.30 -10.54 14.39
CA ASP A 46 -15.71 -10.89 14.48
C ASP A 46 -16.52 -10.28 13.33
N VAL A 47 -16.13 -9.07 12.92
CA VAL A 47 -16.79 -8.28 11.87
C VAL A 47 -15.78 -7.66 10.92
N THR A 48 -16.11 -7.65 9.64
CA THR A 48 -15.40 -6.87 8.63
C THR A 48 -16.28 -5.73 8.12
N VAL A 49 -15.72 -4.52 8.12
CA VAL A 49 -16.29 -3.31 7.51
C VAL A 49 -15.51 -2.98 6.24
N GLU A 50 -16.18 -2.99 5.08
CA GLU A 50 -15.55 -2.74 3.78
C GLU A 50 -16.29 -1.66 3.01
N THR A 51 -15.54 -0.74 2.38
CA THR A 51 -16.11 0.24 1.46
C THR A 51 -16.77 -0.44 0.26
N THR A 52 -17.99 -0.03 -0.08
CA THR A 52 -18.72 -0.54 -1.26
C THR A 52 -17.96 -0.24 -2.55
N ARG A 53 -18.19 -1.02 -3.62
CA ARG A 53 -17.47 -0.87 -4.91
C ARG A 53 -17.67 0.50 -5.55
N ASP A 54 -18.87 1.05 -5.42
CA ASP A 54 -19.27 2.40 -5.83
C ASP A 54 -18.83 3.50 -4.84
N ARG A 55 -18.24 3.10 -3.71
CA ARG A 55 -17.70 3.94 -2.63
C ARG A 55 -18.73 4.82 -1.92
N GLN A 56 -20.02 4.56 -2.13
CA GLN A 56 -21.07 5.36 -1.54
C GLN A 56 -21.29 5.06 -0.06
N GLY A 57 -20.82 3.91 0.42
CA GLY A 57 -21.00 3.49 1.79
C GLY A 57 -20.09 2.33 2.18
N VAL A 58 -20.55 1.51 3.12
CA VAL A 58 -19.84 0.32 3.61
C VAL A 58 -20.77 -0.89 3.71
N SER A 59 -20.21 -2.08 3.52
CA SER A 59 -20.77 -3.34 4.03
C SER A 59 -20.19 -3.64 5.40
N VAL A 60 -21.02 -4.14 6.30
CA VAL A 60 -20.63 -4.72 7.58
C VAL A 60 -21.05 -6.18 7.56
N SER A 61 -20.11 -7.12 7.65
CA SER A 61 -20.38 -8.56 7.60
C SER A 61 -19.63 -9.33 8.68
N GLY A 62 -20.26 -10.36 9.24
CA GLY A 62 -19.64 -11.21 10.27
C GLY A 62 -20.67 -11.82 11.23
N GLU A 63 -20.25 -12.00 12.48
CA GLU A 63 -21.09 -12.57 13.54
C GLU A 63 -22.30 -11.66 13.85
N PRO A 64 -23.55 -12.17 13.90
CA PRO A 64 -24.75 -11.33 13.93
C PRO A 64 -24.80 -10.29 15.05
N ASP A 65 -24.43 -10.64 16.28
CA ASP A 65 -24.50 -9.72 17.42
C ASP A 65 -23.42 -8.62 17.28
N ALA A 66 -22.23 -9.01 16.82
CA ALA A 66 -21.15 -8.08 16.50
C ALA A 66 -21.50 -7.14 15.34
N VAL A 67 -22.16 -7.61 14.29
CA VAL A 67 -22.63 -6.78 13.17
C VAL A 67 -23.62 -5.73 13.66
N GLU A 68 -24.56 -6.11 14.53
CA GLU A 68 -25.53 -5.16 15.10
C GLU A 68 -24.82 -4.06 15.92
N ALA A 69 -23.85 -4.44 16.76
CA ALA A 69 -23.09 -3.48 17.55
C ALA A 69 -22.34 -2.46 16.67
N VAL A 70 -21.60 -2.93 15.67
CA VAL A 70 -20.83 -2.05 14.77
C VAL A 70 -21.74 -1.18 13.90
N THR A 71 -22.84 -1.74 13.39
CA THR A 71 -23.77 -0.99 12.53
C THR A 71 -24.53 0.08 13.30
N ALA A 72 -24.91 -0.15 14.55
CA ALA A 72 -25.56 0.86 15.39
C ALA A 72 -24.67 2.11 15.59
N GLU A 73 -23.37 1.92 15.82
CA GLU A 73 -22.41 3.02 15.93
C GLU A 73 -22.30 3.79 14.61
N LEU A 74 -22.13 3.09 13.49
CA LEU A 74 -21.97 3.71 12.17
C LEU A 74 -23.25 4.37 11.64
N GLU A 75 -24.41 3.81 11.96
CA GLU A 75 -25.72 4.40 11.63
C GLU A 75 -25.93 5.74 12.33
N SER A 76 -25.38 5.90 13.54
CA SER A 76 -25.50 7.12 14.35
C SER A 76 -24.65 8.30 13.86
N VAL A 77 -23.73 8.07 12.91
CA VAL A 77 -22.77 9.07 12.41
C VAL A 77 -23.43 10.37 11.97
N ALA A 78 -24.54 10.26 11.23
CA ALA A 78 -25.35 11.42 10.84
C ALA A 78 -26.76 11.01 10.41
N ILE A 79 -27.65 12.00 10.34
CA ILE A 79 -29.06 11.82 9.99
C ILE A 79 -29.30 11.24 8.58
N ASP A 80 -28.31 11.32 7.69
CA ASP A 80 -28.39 10.83 6.31
C ASP A 80 -27.53 9.58 6.09
N THR A 81 -27.20 8.87 7.16
CA THR A 81 -26.80 7.46 7.09
C THR A 81 -28.05 6.60 6.97
N PHE A 82 -28.10 5.75 5.94
CA PHE A 82 -29.20 4.80 5.74
C PHE A 82 -28.70 3.37 5.88
N ARG A 83 -29.56 2.51 6.44
CA ARG A 83 -29.25 1.12 6.74
C ARG A 83 -30.20 0.16 5.99
N TRP A 84 -29.64 -0.93 5.48
CA TRP A 84 -30.40 -2.05 4.92
C TRP A 84 -29.75 -3.39 5.24
N ASP A 85 -30.53 -4.37 5.63
CA ASP A 85 -30.07 -5.75 5.75
C ASP A 85 -29.98 -6.40 4.36
N ALA A 86 -28.99 -7.28 4.16
CA ALA A 86 -28.84 -8.00 2.91
C ALA A 86 -29.84 -9.17 2.80
N ASP A 87 -30.58 -9.25 1.70
CA ASP A 87 -31.46 -10.39 1.42
C ASP A 87 -30.68 -11.69 1.16
N ALA A 88 -29.46 -11.55 0.63
CA ALA A 88 -28.47 -12.61 0.42
C ALA A 88 -27.15 -12.19 1.10
N PRO A 89 -27.01 -12.39 2.42
CA PRO A 89 -25.80 -12.01 3.15
C PRO A 89 -24.61 -12.89 2.75
N ARG A 90 -23.40 -12.41 3.04
CA ARG A 90 -22.15 -13.14 2.82
C ARG A 90 -22.22 -14.52 3.48
N GLY A 91 -21.70 -15.53 2.78
CA GLY A 91 -21.63 -16.90 3.29
C GLY A 91 -22.96 -17.66 3.34
N ALA A 92 -24.11 -17.02 3.06
CA ALA A 92 -25.40 -17.71 3.03
C ALA A 92 -25.45 -18.76 1.93
N VAL A 93 -26.08 -19.90 2.23
CA VAL A 93 -26.18 -21.06 1.33
C VAL A 93 -27.63 -21.26 0.90
N PHE A 94 -27.81 -21.50 -0.39
CA PHE A 94 -29.11 -21.69 -1.03
C PHE A 94 -29.08 -22.93 -1.92
N ASP A 95 -30.19 -23.65 -1.99
CA ASP A 95 -30.50 -24.39 -3.21
C ASP A 95 -31.03 -23.34 -4.22
N ALA A 96 -30.56 -23.40 -5.46
CA ALA A 96 -30.85 -22.41 -6.49
C ALA A 96 -31.16 -23.05 -7.84
N GLU A 97 -31.99 -22.38 -8.65
CA GLU A 97 -32.36 -22.84 -10.00
C GLU A 97 -31.94 -21.81 -11.05
N VAL A 98 -31.30 -22.24 -12.14
CA VAL A 98 -30.91 -21.36 -13.25
C VAL A 98 -32.16 -20.90 -13.99
N VAL A 99 -32.42 -19.61 -14.00
CA VAL A 99 -33.59 -19.01 -14.67
C VAL A 99 -33.22 -18.30 -15.98
N GLN A 100 -31.95 -17.97 -16.16
CA GLN A 100 -31.46 -17.30 -17.35
C GLN A 100 -29.97 -17.62 -17.57
N THR A 101 -29.57 -17.82 -18.82
CA THR A 101 -28.17 -17.92 -19.23
C THR A 101 -27.73 -16.62 -19.92
N ALA A 102 -26.49 -16.17 -19.66
CA ALA A 102 -25.87 -15.00 -20.27
C ALA A 102 -24.43 -15.34 -20.73
N GLY A 103 -23.72 -14.36 -21.32
CA GLY A 103 -22.31 -14.54 -21.68
C GLY A 103 -21.42 -14.51 -20.44
N GLY A 104 -20.86 -15.66 -20.07
CA GLY A 104 -19.93 -15.81 -18.93
C GLY A 104 -20.55 -16.30 -17.60
N GLY A 105 -21.87 -16.44 -17.53
CA GLY A 105 -22.56 -16.93 -16.33
C GLY A 105 -24.08 -16.96 -16.47
N GLY A 106 -24.75 -17.54 -15.47
CA GLY A 106 -26.20 -17.67 -15.37
C GLY A 106 -26.80 -16.83 -14.23
N ALA A 107 -28.05 -16.41 -14.40
CA ALA A 107 -28.86 -15.91 -13.31
C ALA A 107 -29.54 -17.09 -12.61
N VAL A 108 -29.42 -17.16 -11.28
CA VAL A 108 -30.07 -18.20 -10.48
C VAL A 108 -31.10 -17.58 -9.54
N GLU A 109 -32.23 -18.26 -9.34
CA GLU A 109 -33.22 -17.92 -8.33
C GLU A 109 -32.79 -18.56 -7.00
N LEU A 110 -32.61 -17.74 -5.95
CA LEU A 110 -32.21 -18.18 -4.60
C LEU A 110 -33.43 -18.34 -3.66
N GLY A 111 -34.59 -17.88 -4.11
CA GLY A 111 -35.86 -17.84 -3.38
C GLY A 111 -36.83 -16.89 -4.09
N ASP A 112 -37.99 -16.60 -3.48
CA ASP A 112 -39.10 -15.93 -4.17
C ASP A 112 -38.76 -14.53 -4.74
N THR A 113 -37.78 -13.82 -4.17
CA THR A 113 -37.45 -12.43 -4.55
C THR A 113 -35.99 -12.18 -4.87
N VAL A 114 -35.10 -13.16 -4.63
CA VAL A 114 -33.65 -12.94 -4.66
C VAL A 114 -33.03 -13.72 -5.81
N ARG A 115 -32.18 -13.04 -6.59
CA ARG A 115 -31.45 -13.64 -7.71
C ARG A 115 -29.95 -13.49 -7.52
N GLY A 116 -29.21 -14.55 -7.80
CA GLY A 116 -27.74 -14.56 -7.84
C GLY A 116 -27.19 -14.58 -9.25
N TYR A 117 -25.89 -14.34 -9.38
CA TYR A 117 -25.10 -14.55 -10.58
C TYR A 117 -24.10 -15.70 -10.34
N LEU A 118 -24.20 -16.75 -11.16
CA LEU A 118 -23.36 -17.94 -11.12
C LEU A 118 -22.41 -17.93 -12.33
N PRO A 119 -21.10 -17.75 -12.14
CA PRO A 119 -20.13 -17.84 -13.24
C PRO A 119 -20.04 -19.25 -13.81
N TYR A 120 -19.89 -19.38 -15.12
CA TYR A 120 -19.76 -20.71 -15.74
C TYR A 120 -18.43 -21.39 -15.41
N ASP A 121 -17.37 -20.62 -15.16
CA ASP A 121 -16.06 -21.17 -14.81
C ASP A 121 -16.04 -21.83 -13.41
N ASP A 122 -17.07 -21.57 -12.59
CA ASP A 122 -17.20 -22.13 -11.24
C ASP A 122 -18.01 -23.43 -11.21
N VAL A 123 -18.48 -23.94 -12.35
CA VAL A 123 -19.31 -25.16 -12.45
C VAL A 123 -18.75 -26.13 -13.48
N ASP A 124 -18.78 -27.42 -13.14
CA ASP A 124 -18.40 -28.48 -14.07
C ASP A 124 -19.51 -28.74 -15.10
N GLY A 125 -19.15 -28.66 -16.37
CA GLY A 125 -20.04 -29.02 -17.48
C GLY A 125 -20.84 -27.85 -18.05
N TYR A 126 -21.97 -28.17 -18.68
CA TYR A 126 -22.85 -27.18 -19.30
C TYR A 126 -23.93 -26.75 -18.30
N VAL A 127 -24.28 -25.47 -18.35
CA VAL A 127 -25.33 -24.86 -17.52
C VAL A 127 -26.52 -24.50 -18.41
N ASP A 128 -27.66 -25.09 -18.13
CA ASP A 128 -28.93 -24.87 -18.82
C ASP A 128 -30.00 -24.30 -17.86
N VAL A 129 -31.01 -23.65 -18.45
CA VAL A 129 -32.16 -23.15 -17.68
C VAL A 129 -32.93 -24.33 -17.08
N GLY A 130 -33.20 -24.25 -15.78
CA GLY A 130 -33.82 -25.31 -14.99
C GLY A 130 -32.82 -26.18 -14.22
N ASP A 131 -31.51 -26.04 -14.48
CA ASP A 131 -30.48 -26.72 -13.70
C ASP A 131 -30.46 -26.17 -12.27
N ARG A 132 -30.14 -27.05 -11.32
CA ARG A 132 -30.12 -26.71 -9.91
C ARG A 132 -28.77 -26.92 -9.29
N TYR A 133 -28.37 -25.95 -8.49
CA TYR A 133 -27.09 -25.93 -7.80
C TYR A 133 -27.31 -25.55 -6.35
N ARG A 134 -26.56 -26.18 -5.45
CA ARG A 134 -26.36 -25.64 -4.11
C ARG A 134 -25.27 -24.61 -4.21
N VAL A 135 -25.56 -23.36 -3.84
CA VAL A 135 -24.64 -22.24 -4.00
C VAL A 135 -24.48 -21.45 -2.71
N GLN A 136 -23.30 -20.89 -2.51
CA GLN A 136 -22.97 -19.97 -1.43
C GLN A 136 -22.75 -18.57 -1.98
N VAL A 137 -23.24 -17.55 -1.26
CA VAL A 137 -23.02 -16.14 -1.57
C VAL A 137 -21.58 -15.73 -1.21
N GLN A 138 -20.82 -15.32 -2.21
CA GLN A 138 -19.41 -14.93 -2.08
C GLN A 138 -19.23 -13.40 -2.12
N ASP A 139 -20.02 -12.71 -2.94
CA ASP A 139 -20.00 -11.24 -3.02
C ASP A 139 -21.45 -10.74 -2.98
N PRO A 140 -21.99 -10.40 -1.78
CA PRO A 140 -23.31 -9.82 -1.67
C PRO A 140 -23.34 -8.42 -2.33
N LYS A 141 -24.52 -7.94 -2.71
CA LYS A 141 -24.70 -6.62 -3.33
C LYS A 141 -25.59 -5.71 -2.49
N PRO A 142 -25.29 -4.40 -2.42
CA PRO A 142 -26.16 -3.45 -1.76
C PRO A 142 -27.47 -3.28 -2.55
N PRO A 143 -28.56 -2.89 -1.90
CA PRO A 143 -29.88 -2.81 -2.53
C PRO A 143 -30.03 -1.68 -3.56
N TRP A 144 -29.07 -0.75 -3.63
CA TRP A 144 -29.04 0.33 -4.63
C TRP A 144 -28.18 0.00 -5.84
N ASP A 145 -27.51 -1.15 -5.85
CA ASP A 145 -26.78 -1.66 -7.01
C ASP A 145 -27.73 -2.57 -7.81
N ASP A 146 -27.69 -2.46 -9.13
CA ASP A 146 -28.47 -3.30 -10.03
C ASP A 146 -27.81 -4.68 -10.27
N ASP A 147 -26.57 -4.84 -9.80
CA ASP A 147 -25.83 -6.11 -9.85
C ASP A 147 -26.47 -7.18 -8.94
N ARG A 148 -26.31 -8.44 -9.36
CA ARG A 148 -26.73 -9.59 -8.56
C ARG A 148 -25.59 -10.07 -7.65
N PRO A 149 -25.88 -10.57 -6.44
CA PRO A 149 -24.92 -11.28 -5.62
C PRO A 149 -24.18 -12.37 -6.39
N LEU A 150 -22.85 -12.41 -6.27
CA LEU A 150 -22.04 -13.49 -6.83
C LEU A 150 -22.24 -14.74 -5.97
N VAL A 151 -22.60 -15.84 -6.62
CA VAL A 151 -22.76 -17.13 -5.95
C VAL A 151 -21.87 -18.19 -6.60
N ARG A 152 -21.36 -19.11 -5.79
CA ARG A 152 -20.51 -20.23 -6.23
C ARG A 152 -21.05 -21.55 -5.69
N PRO A 153 -20.89 -22.68 -6.39
CA PRO A 153 -21.35 -23.98 -5.89
C PRO A 153 -20.46 -24.58 -4.81
N THR A 154 -19.32 -23.94 -4.54
CA THR A 154 -18.35 -24.35 -3.52
C THR A 154 -18.65 -23.69 -2.18
N LEU A 155 -18.55 -24.48 -1.11
CA LEU A 155 -18.56 -23.95 0.27
C LEU A 155 -17.16 -23.44 0.65
N ALA A 156 -17.15 -22.22 1.18
CA ALA A 156 -15.98 -21.54 1.71
C ALA A 156 -16.31 -20.83 3.03
N VAL A 157 -15.26 -20.59 3.83
CA VAL A 157 -15.27 -19.69 4.99
C VAL A 157 -14.20 -18.65 4.73
N GLU A 158 -14.59 -17.38 4.70
CA GLU A 158 -13.67 -16.27 4.51
C GLU A 158 -13.26 -15.68 5.85
N GLY A 159 -11.97 -15.46 6.03
CA GLY A 159 -11.41 -14.79 7.20
C GLY A 159 -10.35 -13.77 6.79
N GLY A 160 -9.97 -12.93 7.74
CA GLY A 160 -8.98 -11.88 7.51
C GLY A 160 -7.58 -12.42 7.19
N LEU A 161 -7.08 -13.36 8.00
CA LEU A 161 -5.77 -13.99 7.82
C LEU A 161 -5.78 -15.18 6.84
N LEU A 162 -6.89 -15.90 6.75
CA LEU A 162 -7.01 -17.08 5.87
C LEU A 162 -8.43 -17.29 5.37
N SER A 163 -8.56 -18.11 4.35
CA SER A 163 -9.83 -18.69 3.92
C SER A 163 -9.75 -20.22 3.91
N LEU A 164 -10.86 -20.87 4.21
CA LEU A 164 -11.03 -22.31 4.01
C LEU A 164 -11.99 -22.53 2.84
N SER A 165 -11.74 -23.55 2.02
CA SER A 165 -12.67 -23.89 0.93
C SER A 165 -12.63 -25.37 0.55
N ARG A 166 -13.78 -25.91 0.14
CA ARG A 166 -13.93 -27.28 -0.37
C ARG A 166 -13.43 -27.49 -1.81
N ASP A 167 -13.15 -26.42 -2.55
CA ASP A 167 -12.52 -26.50 -3.88
C ASP A 167 -10.98 -26.67 -3.83
N ARG A 168 -10.42 -26.72 -2.63
CA ARG A 168 -8.98 -26.77 -2.39
C ARG A 168 -8.60 -27.99 -1.58
N THR A 169 -7.37 -28.43 -1.82
CA THR A 169 -6.73 -29.48 -1.04
C THR A 169 -5.40 -28.98 -0.50
N GLY A 170 -5.10 -29.26 0.77
CA GLY A 170 -3.85 -28.86 1.40
C GLY A 170 -3.78 -27.37 1.72
N VAL A 171 -2.57 -26.83 1.85
CA VAL A 171 -2.29 -25.47 2.31
C VAL A 171 -1.65 -24.67 1.18
N SER A 172 -2.06 -23.42 1.01
CA SER A 172 -1.52 -22.47 0.04
C SER A 172 -1.46 -21.06 0.61
N ALA A 173 -0.75 -20.15 -0.05
CA ALA A 173 -0.70 -18.73 0.30
C ALA A 173 -1.14 -17.84 -0.87
N ALA A 174 -1.58 -16.62 -0.57
CA ALA A 174 -1.92 -15.55 -1.51
C ALA A 174 -0.75 -14.55 -1.70
N THR A 175 0.46 -15.05 -1.60
CA THR A 175 1.73 -14.38 -1.94
C THR A 175 2.59 -15.37 -2.74
N ASP A 176 3.74 -14.92 -3.22
CA ASP A 176 4.66 -15.71 -4.04
C ASP A 176 6.04 -15.80 -3.37
N GLY A 177 6.89 -16.72 -3.83
CA GLY A 177 8.29 -16.80 -3.40
C GLY A 177 8.51 -17.32 -1.98
N GLU A 178 9.46 -16.68 -1.27
CA GLU A 178 9.91 -17.12 0.05
C GLU A 178 8.80 -16.96 1.11
N GLU A 179 8.10 -15.83 1.13
CA GLU A 179 6.96 -15.59 2.03
C GLU A 179 5.87 -16.67 1.90
N ALA A 180 5.59 -17.11 0.67
CA ALA A 180 4.58 -18.15 0.43
C ALA A 180 5.01 -19.49 1.03
N THR A 181 6.31 -19.79 0.91
CA THR A 181 6.91 -21.01 1.43
C THR A 181 6.94 -20.99 2.96
N GLU A 182 7.25 -19.84 3.55
CA GLU A 182 7.24 -19.62 4.99
C GLU A 182 5.83 -19.81 5.57
N LEU A 183 4.82 -19.14 5.02
CA LEU A 183 3.43 -19.27 5.48
C LEU A 183 2.90 -20.71 5.43
N VAL A 184 3.19 -21.41 4.33
CA VAL A 184 2.82 -22.83 4.20
C VAL A 184 3.55 -23.66 5.26
N GLY A 185 4.86 -23.45 5.45
CA GLY A 185 5.66 -24.18 6.44
C GLY A 185 5.27 -23.89 7.89
N MET A 186 4.88 -22.66 8.21
CA MET A 186 4.39 -22.28 9.54
C MET A 186 3.10 -23.01 9.92
N THR A 187 2.31 -23.46 8.93
CA THR A 187 1.06 -24.19 9.19
C THR A 187 1.31 -25.51 9.92
N ASP A 188 2.45 -26.16 9.67
CA ASP A 188 2.83 -27.41 10.34
C ASP A 188 3.15 -27.22 11.83
N LEU A 189 3.31 -25.97 12.28
CA LEU A 189 3.56 -25.60 13.69
C LEU A 189 2.27 -25.30 14.47
N LEU A 190 1.14 -25.18 13.78
CA LEU A 190 -0.15 -24.87 14.38
C LEU A 190 -0.77 -26.12 15.02
N SER A 191 -1.55 -25.91 16.07
CA SER A 191 -2.31 -26.96 16.75
C SER A 191 -3.69 -27.16 16.11
N ALA A 192 -4.26 -26.09 15.54
CA ALA A 192 -5.51 -26.14 14.81
C ALA A 192 -5.33 -26.84 13.45
N GLU A 193 -6.36 -27.60 13.05
CA GLU A 193 -6.41 -28.29 11.76
C GLU A 193 -7.71 -27.96 11.03
N PRO A 194 -7.70 -27.79 9.70
CA PRO A 194 -8.92 -27.64 8.92
C PRO A 194 -9.76 -28.93 8.99
N PRO A 195 -11.10 -28.84 8.86
CA PRO A 195 -11.95 -30.03 8.74
C PRO A 195 -11.60 -30.88 7.51
N GLU A 196 -11.93 -32.17 7.54
CA GLU A 196 -11.68 -33.07 6.41
C GLU A 196 -12.34 -32.54 5.13
N GLY A 197 -11.59 -32.49 4.03
CA GLY A 197 -12.07 -31.99 2.74
C GLY A 197 -12.02 -30.48 2.55
N TRP A 198 -11.46 -29.72 3.50
CA TRP A 198 -11.23 -28.28 3.37
C TRP A 198 -9.75 -27.96 3.18
N GLY A 199 -9.43 -27.16 2.16
CA GLY A 199 -8.10 -26.61 1.94
C GLY A 199 -7.93 -25.24 2.58
N VAL A 200 -6.71 -24.93 3.03
CA VAL A 200 -6.32 -23.65 3.65
C VAL A 200 -5.68 -22.73 2.61
N ARG A 201 -6.06 -21.45 2.63
CA ARG A 201 -5.37 -20.39 1.91
C ARG A 201 -5.05 -19.23 2.83
N TRP A 202 -3.78 -19.04 3.15
CA TRP A 202 -3.28 -17.87 3.89
C TRP A 202 -3.33 -16.62 3.01
N ASN A 203 -3.86 -15.53 3.55
CA ASN A 203 -3.85 -14.21 2.92
C ASN A 203 -2.50 -13.52 3.18
N ARG A 204 -2.15 -12.53 2.34
CA ARG A 204 -0.87 -11.80 2.45
C ARG A 204 -0.59 -11.26 3.86
N ILE A 205 -1.61 -10.71 4.51
CA ILE A 205 -1.49 -10.12 5.85
C ILE A 205 -1.09 -11.14 6.93
N ALA A 206 -1.27 -12.45 6.69
CA ALA A 206 -0.83 -13.48 7.62
C ALA A 206 0.69 -13.55 7.77
N ALA A 207 1.47 -13.05 6.79
CA ALA A 207 2.93 -13.00 6.88
C ALA A 207 3.41 -12.07 8.03
N GLU A 208 2.57 -11.14 8.45
CA GLU A 208 2.85 -10.23 9.56
C GLU A 208 2.31 -10.73 10.90
N ALA A 209 1.50 -11.80 10.90
CA ALA A 209 0.88 -12.34 12.09
C ALA A 209 1.81 -13.29 12.83
N ASN A 210 1.71 -13.32 14.16
CA ASN A 210 2.42 -14.32 14.96
C ASN A 210 1.71 -15.68 14.92
N LEU A 211 2.40 -16.74 15.36
CA LEU A 211 1.87 -18.12 15.33
C LEU A 211 0.58 -18.29 16.15
N GLU A 212 0.41 -17.54 17.24
CA GLU A 212 -0.79 -17.60 18.09
C GLU A 212 -2.02 -17.07 17.34
N ALA A 213 -1.90 -15.89 16.71
CA ALA A 213 -2.96 -15.32 15.89
C ALA A 213 -3.29 -16.19 14.67
N MET A 214 -2.29 -16.85 14.08
CA MET A 214 -2.49 -17.82 13.01
C MET A 214 -3.26 -19.06 13.48
N ASP A 215 -2.89 -19.63 14.64
CA ASP A 215 -3.58 -20.78 15.24
C ASP A 215 -5.04 -20.44 15.54
N ASP A 216 -5.28 -19.28 16.17
CA ASP A 216 -6.62 -18.79 16.49
C ASP A 216 -7.48 -18.55 15.24
N ALA A 217 -6.88 -18.00 14.17
CA ALA A 217 -7.56 -17.80 12.89
C ALA A 217 -7.97 -19.12 12.23
N LEU A 218 -7.10 -20.13 12.27
CA LEU A 218 -7.40 -21.45 11.74
C LEU A 218 -8.45 -22.17 12.60
N ALA A 219 -8.34 -22.09 13.92
CA ALA A 219 -9.32 -22.65 14.84
C ALA A 219 -10.71 -22.04 14.60
N ARG A 220 -10.80 -20.71 14.48
CA ARG A 220 -12.07 -20.02 14.24
C ARG A 220 -12.67 -20.37 12.88
N ALA A 221 -11.86 -20.37 11.82
CA ALA A 221 -12.36 -20.72 10.49
C ALA A 221 -12.81 -22.20 10.43
N ALA A 222 -12.09 -23.11 11.10
CA ALA A 222 -12.48 -24.51 11.19
C ALA A 222 -13.81 -24.71 11.93
N GLU A 223 -14.04 -23.95 13.01
CA GLU A 223 -15.31 -24.00 13.76
C GLU A 223 -16.47 -23.43 12.93
N GLN A 224 -16.25 -22.35 12.20
CA GLN A 224 -17.23 -21.80 11.26
C GLN A 224 -17.57 -22.80 10.14
N ALA A 225 -16.58 -23.50 9.61
CA ALA A 225 -16.77 -24.52 8.59
C ALA A 225 -17.60 -25.70 9.13
N ARG A 226 -17.31 -26.19 10.34
CA ARG A 226 -18.11 -27.24 11.00
C ARG A 226 -19.54 -26.79 11.27
N THR A 227 -19.73 -25.57 11.77
CA THR A 227 -21.05 -24.99 12.00
C THR A 227 -21.87 -24.92 10.70
N LEU A 228 -21.21 -24.55 9.59
CA LEU A 228 -21.83 -24.55 8.27
C LEU A 228 -22.20 -25.96 7.80
N GLU A 229 -21.32 -26.94 7.98
CA GLU A 229 -21.60 -28.35 7.66
C GLU A 229 -22.76 -28.91 8.48
N ASP A 230 -22.78 -28.63 9.79
CA ASP A 230 -23.85 -29.04 10.70
C ASP A 230 -25.20 -28.41 10.30
N ALA A 231 -25.21 -27.14 9.89
CA ALA A 231 -26.40 -26.46 9.39
C ALA A 231 -26.94 -27.08 8.08
N LEU A 232 -26.06 -27.68 7.29
CA LEU A 232 -26.40 -28.44 6.07
C LEU A 232 -26.65 -29.92 6.37
N GLY A 233 -26.46 -30.36 7.62
CA GLY A 233 -26.70 -31.73 8.07
C GLY A 233 -28.15 -32.16 7.85
N GLY A 234 -28.34 -33.26 7.14
CA GLY A 234 -29.68 -33.79 6.83
C GLY A 234 -30.38 -33.10 5.65
N VAL A 235 -29.69 -32.21 4.94
CA VAL A 235 -30.12 -31.74 3.62
C VAL A 235 -29.66 -32.77 2.56
N ASP A 236 -30.53 -33.09 1.61
CA ASP A 236 -30.19 -34.00 0.50
C ASP A 236 -29.00 -33.48 -0.31
N ASP A 237 -28.16 -34.40 -0.82
CA ASP A 237 -27.01 -34.05 -1.67
C ASP A 237 -27.46 -33.42 -3.00
N GLU A 238 -28.61 -33.86 -3.52
CA GLU A 238 -29.22 -33.26 -4.72
C GLU A 238 -29.92 -31.93 -4.36
N PRO A 239 -29.62 -30.82 -5.09
CA PRO A 239 -30.24 -29.53 -4.82
C PRO A 239 -31.76 -29.52 -4.99
N GLY A 240 -32.47 -29.06 -3.97
CA GLY A 240 -33.93 -28.94 -3.94
C GLY A 240 -34.46 -27.73 -4.71
N LYS A 241 -35.74 -27.39 -4.48
CA LYS A 241 -36.33 -26.14 -5.00
C LYS A 241 -35.63 -24.92 -4.38
N PRO A 242 -35.58 -23.76 -5.08
CA PRO A 242 -34.99 -22.53 -4.57
C PRO A 242 -35.40 -22.21 -3.13
N ARG A 243 -34.43 -22.22 -2.21
CA ARG A 243 -34.63 -21.91 -0.79
C ARG A 243 -33.30 -21.61 -0.10
N ARG A 244 -33.38 -20.82 0.97
CA ARG A 244 -32.26 -20.61 1.90
C ARG A 244 -32.08 -21.84 2.79
N LEU A 245 -30.84 -22.32 2.87
CA LEU A 245 -30.44 -23.47 3.69
C LEU A 245 -29.72 -23.04 4.96
N ALA A 246 -28.76 -22.11 4.84
CA ALA A 246 -27.96 -21.64 5.96
C ALA A 246 -27.65 -20.14 5.84
N THR A 247 -27.40 -19.49 6.98
CA THR A 247 -27.00 -18.08 7.08
C THR A 247 -26.00 -17.95 8.23
N PRO A 248 -24.72 -18.29 7.97
CA PRO A 248 -23.69 -18.31 9.01
C PRO A 248 -23.31 -16.89 9.48
N GLU A 249 -23.47 -15.89 8.62
CA GLU A 249 -23.12 -14.49 8.89
C GLU A 249 -24.31 -13.57 8.60
N ALA A 250 -24.30 -12.40 9.26
CA ALA A 250 -25.13 -11.27 8.87
C ALA A 250 -24.36 -10.34 7.94
N THR A 251 -25.06 -9.67 7.02
CA THR A 251 -24.51 -8.58 6.21
C THR A 251 -25.48 -7.41 6.22
N VAL A 252 -24.96 -6.23 6.56
CA VAL A 252 -25.69 -4.96 6.58
C VAL A 252 -24.98 -3.95 5.68
N TRP A 253 -25.76 -3.16 4.97
CA TRP A 253 -25.29 -2.07 4.12
C TRP A 253 -25.59 -0.73 4.76
N LEU A 254 -24.59 0.12 4.83
CA LEU A 254 -24.74 1.51 5.26
C LEU A 254 -24.40 2.43 4.10
N TRP A 255 -25.35 3.26 3.67
CA TRP A 255 -25.10 4.35 2.73
C TRP A 255 -24.75 5.61 3.51
N PHE A 256 -23.67 6.28 3.15
CA PHE A 256 -23.30 7.56 3.75
C PHE A 256 -23.79 8.71 2.87
N GLY A 257 -24.64 9.56 3.44
CA GLY A 257 -25.08 10.79 2.80
C GLY A 257 -24.00 11.87 2.78
N ARG A 258 -24.40 13.12 2.55
CA ARG A 258 -23.45 14.23 2.60
C ARG A 258 -23.03 14.48 4.04
N GLU A 259 -23.98 14.60 4.97
CA GLU A 259 -23.68 14.93 6.36
C GLU A 259 -22.83 13.82 7.01
N SER A 260 -23.13 12.54 6.73
CA SER A 260 -22.29 11.42 7.19
C SER A 260 -20.84 11.54 6.72
N ARG A 261 -20.60 11.84 5.44
CA ARG A 261 -19.24 11.99 4.91
C ARG A 261 -18.48 13.14 5.55
N PHE A 262 -19.14 14.27 5.78
CA PHE A 262 -18.51 15.42 6.44
C PHE A 262 -18.33 15.19 7.94
N ALA A 263 -19.20 14.42 8.59
CA ALA A 263 -19.00 13.97 9.97
C ALA A 263 -17.78 13.05 10.08
N LEU A 264 -17.65 12.08 9.16
CA LEU A 264 -16.49 11.20 9.05
C LEU A 264 -15.20 11.97 8.71
N ASP A 265 -15.27 13.01 7.87
CA ASP A 265 -14.14 13.93 7.65
C ASP A 265 -13.75 14.65 8.96
N GLY A 266 -14.74 14.98 9.80
CA GLY A 266 -14.54 15.57 11.13
C GLY A 266 -13.79 14.63 12.04
N VAL A 267 -14.27 13.39 12.17
CA VAL A 267 -13.64 12.35 12.99
C VAL A 267 -12.23 12.02 12.49
N ARG A 268 -12.03 11.90 11.18
CA ARG A 268 -10.70 11.65 10.60
C ARG A 268 -9.71 12.75 10.96
N ARG A 269 -10.18 14.00 11.07
CA ARG A 269 -9.35 15.17 11.39
C ARG A 269 -8.80 15.15 12.81
N ASP A 270 -9.35 14.32 13.70
CA ASP A 270 -8.80 14.08 15.04
C ASP A 270 -7.55 13.17 15.01
N VAL A 271 -7.29 12.49 13.88
CA VAL A 271 -6.18 11.54 13.71
C VAL A 271 -5.16 12.04 12.69
N GLU A 272 -5.61 12.57 11.55
CA GLU A 272 -4.74 12.91 10.42
C GLU A 272 -5.21 14.19 9.73
N THR A 273 -4.27 14.91 9.10
CA THR A 273 -4.58 16.05 8.24
C THR A 273 -5.63 15.67 7.22
N THR A 274 -6.78 16.34 7.31
CA THR A 274 -7.95 16.03 6.49
C THR A 274 -8.39 17.28 5.75
N MET A 275 -8.48 17.23 4.43
CA MET A 275 -9.04 18.32 3.63
C MET A 275 -10.57 18.35 3.73
N PRO A 276 -11.22 19.51 3.62
CA PRO A 276 -12.68 19.58 3.58
C PRO A 276 -13.27 18.78 2.41
N GLY A 277 -14.23 17.88 2.70
CA GLY A 277 -14.86 17.06 1.67
C GLY A 277 -14.04 15.86 1.22
N HIS A 278 -13.05 15.41 2.00
CA HIS A 278 -12.20 14.24 1.74
C HIS A 278 -13.01 13.04 1.25
N HIS A 279 -13.96 12.55 2.05
CA HIS A 279 -14.75 11.37 1.69
C HIS A 279 -15.69 11.66 0.51
N ARG A 280 -16.23 12.88 0.38
CA ARG A 280 -17.08 13.25 -0.76
C ARG A 280 -16.32 13.23 -2.09
N ILE A 281 -15.06 13.62 -2.09
CA ILE A 281 -14.20 13.58 -3.29
C ILE A 281 -13.79 12.13 -3.58
N LYS A 282 -13.32 11.38 -2.57
CA LYS A 282 -12.92 9.97 -2.74
C LYS A 282 -14.06 9.04 -3.16
N ALA A 283 -15.29 9.33 -2.74
CA ALA A 283 -16.49 8.60 -3.15
C ALA A 283 -16.91 8.92 -4.59
N ALA A 284 -16.45 10.03 -5.18
CA ALA A 284 -16.85 10.43 -6.53
C ALA A 284 -16.07 9.68 -7.62
N ASP A 285 -14.77 9.45 -7.40
CA ASP A 285 -13.91 8.85 -8.41
C ASP A 285 -12.63 8.22 -7.83
N ARG A 286 -12.11 7.19 -8.51
CA ARG A 286 -10.89 6.48 -8.09
C ARG A 286 -9.64 7.35 -8.24
N THR A 287 -9.53 8.07 -9.35
CA THR A 287 -8.39 8.93 -9.67
C THR A 287 -8.34 10.15 -8.75
N ALA A 288 -9.51 10.63 -8.29
CA ALA A 288 -9.57 11.72 -7.32
C ALA A 288 -8.96 11.37 -5.94
N SER A 289 -8.86 10.08 -5.58
CA SER A 289 -8.26 9.67 -4.30
C SER A 289 -6.80 10.10 -4.19
N ALA A 290 -6.02 9.87 -5.24
CA ALA A 290 -4.60 10.23 -5.23
C ALA A 290 -4.37 11.75 -5.10
N ALA A 291 -5.28 12.57 -5.66
CA ALA A 291 -5.21 14.03 -5.53
C ALA A 291 -5.54 14.50 -4.11
N VAL A 292 -6.51 13.85 -3.45
CA VAL A 292 -6.83 14.10 -2.04
C VAL A 292 -5.65 13.73 -1.15
N ASP A 293 -5.10 12.53 -1.35
CA ASP A 293 -3.96 12.03 -0.56
C ASP A 293 -2.74 12.96 -0.72
N PHE A 294 -2.46 13.42 -1.95
CA PHE A 294 -1.40 14.39 -2.22
C PHE A 294 -1.65 15.76 -1.56
N ALA A 295 -2.86 16.31 -1.69
CA ALA A 295 -3.20 17.61 -1.10
C ALA A 295 -3.06 17.60 0.43
N GLU A 296 -3.48 16.51 1.08
CA GLU A 296 -3.34 16.34 2.53
C GLU A 296 -1.90 16.20 2.96
N SER A 297 -1.10 15.41 2.23
CA SER A 297 0.33 15.23 2.53
C SER A 297 1.12 16.54 2.40
N VAL A 298 0.87 17.34 1.35
CA VAL A 298 1.50 18.65 1.15
C VAL A 298 1.05 19.68 2.21
N CYS A 299 -0.23 19.67 2.58
CA CYS A 299 -0.72 20.59 3.61
C CYS A 299 -0.26 20.18 5.02
N GLY A 300 -0.18 18.88 5.31
CA GLY A 300 0.29 18.36 6.58
C GLY A 300 1.75 18.68 6.85
N SER A 301 2.62 18.59 5.83
CA SER A 301 4.04 18.95 5.96
C SER A 301 4.27 20.45 6.19
N GLN A 302 3.37 21.32 5.73
CA GLN A 302 3.48 22.78 5.89
C GLN A 302 3.04 23.30 7.27
N TRP A 303 2.35 22.48 8.08
CA TRP A 303 1.80 22.88 9.39
C TRP A 303 2.63 22.39 10.59
N ASN A 304 3.57 21.47 10.37
CA ASN A 304 4.38 20.86 11.42
C ASN A 304 5.75 21.55 11.64
N ASP A 305 6.04 22.63 10.90
CA ASP A 305 7.31 23.38 11.01
C ASP A 305 7.15 24.61 11.91
N ASP A 306 6.89 24.37 13.20
CA ASP A 306 7.05 25.36 14.27
C ASP A 306 8.46 25.19 14.87
N GLY A 307 9.51 25.69 14.20
CA GLY A 307 10.87 25.57 14.77
C GLY A 307 12.02 26.14 13.95
N ASP A 308 12.38 27.37 14.27
CA ASP A 308 13.64 28.06 13.97
C ASP A 308 13.86 28.64 12.56
N ASP A 309 13.73 29.98 12.55
CA ASP A 309 14.13 30.97 11.55
C ASP A 309 15.63 30.84 11.18
N ASP A 310 15.94 29.92 10.27
CA ASP A 310 17.13 29.97 9.40
C ASP A 310 16.68 29.79 7.93
N GLY A 311 16.00 30.80 7.38
CA GLY A 311 15.94 31.08 5.93
C GLY A 311 15.10 30.17 5.00
N ASP A 312 14.79 28.93 5.36
CA ASP A 312 14.02 27.99 4.51
C ASP A 312 12.55 27.90 4.94
N ALA A 313 11.86 29.05 5.00
CA ALA A 313 10.45 29.18 5.41
C ALA A 313 9.42 28.50 4.46
N PHE A 314 9.88 27.68 3.51
CA PHE A 314 9.07 26.84 2.62
C PHE A 314 9.89 25.61 2.18
N ALA A 315 10.26 24.73 3.11
CA ALA A 315 10.87 23.46 2.74
C ALA A 315 9.97 22.72 1.72
N PHE A 316 10.55 22.35 0.58
CA PHE A 316 9.83 21.62 -0.46
C PHE A 316 9.33 20.28 0.12
N PRO A 317 8.04 19.92 -0.03
CA PRO A 317 7.48 18.72 0.58
C PRO A 317 7.89 17.47 -0.20
N PHE A 318 9.18 17.13 -0.11
CA PHE A 318 9.80 16.08 -0.92
C PHE A 318 9.10 14.74 -0.74
N ASP A 319 8.82 14.32 0.50
CA ASP A 319 8.10 13.08 0.78
C ASP A 319 6.76 13.00 0.00
N ALA A 320 5.94 14.05 0.13
CA ALA A 320 4.64 14.15 -0.54
C ALA A 320 4.74 14.10 -2.07
N VAL A 321 5.73 14.82 -2.63
CA VAL A 321 5.91 14.93 -4.08
C VAL A 321 6.53 13.68 -4.66
N SER A 322 7.59 13.15 -4.05
CA SER A 322 8.34 12.02 -4.59
C SER A 322 7.53 10.73 -4.62
N ARG A 323 6.72 10.45 -3.58
CA ARG A 323 5.79 9.30 -3.57
C ARG A 323 4.82 9.26 -4.74
N ARG A 324 4.54 10.40 -5.39
CA ARG A 324 3.58 10.48 -6.50
C ARG A 324 4.21 10.85 -7.84
N PHE A 325 5.26 11.65 -7.81
CA PHE A 325 5.84 12.34 -8.95
C PHE A 325 7.36 12.42 -8.89
N GLY A 326 8.02 11.61 -8.05
CA GLY A 326 9.48 11.47 -8.02
C GLY A 326 9.89 10.00 -8.09
N PRO A 327 11.19 9.72 -7.93
CA PRO A 327 11.72 8.37 -7.97
C PRO A 327 11.41 7.60 -6.68
N SER A 328 11.26 6.28 -6.79
CA SER A 328 11.13 5.34 -5.68
C SER A 328 12.25 4.29 -5.68
N ASP A 329 12.28 3.43 -4.67
CA ASP A 329 13.12 2.23 -4.66
C ASP A 329 12.91 1.42 -5.95
N ASP A 330 13.99 0.77 -6.41
CA ASP A 330 14.06 -0.02 -7.64
C ASP A 330 13.90 0.77 -8.97
N ASP A 331 13.73 2.09 -8.93
CA ASP A 331 13.75 2.91 -10.14
C ASP A 331 15.17 3.04 -10.72
N ARG A 332 15.22 3.42 -12.00
CA ARG A 332 16.47 3.75 -12.70
C ARG A 332 16.57 5.25 -12.93
N LEU A 333 17.50 5.89 -12.23
CA LEU A 333 17.65 7.35 -12.24
C LEU A 333 18.89 7.79 -13.03
N ALA A 334 18.72 8.72 -13.97
CA ALA A 334 19.82 9.34 -14.69
C ALA A 334 20.43 10.52 -13.91
N LEU A 335 21.73 10.78 -14.11
CA LEU A 335 22.38 12.02 -13.65
C LEU A 335 22.48 13.01 -14.82
N GLY A 336 21.65 14.04 -14.81
CA GLY A 336 21.67 15.15 -15.76
C GLY A 336 22.64 16.24 -15.33
N HIS A 337 23.87 16.16 -15.83
CA HIS A 337 24.99 17.06 -15.53
C HIS A 337 24.96 18.28 -16.46
N GLY A 338 24.34 19.37 -15.99
CA GLY A 338 24.38 20.65 -16.68
C GLY A 338 25.75 21.33 -16.51
N LYS A 339 26.20 22.07 -17.53
CA LYS A 339 27.37 22.95 -17.46
C LYS A 339 26.92 24.42 -17.55
N PRO A 340 27.65 25.38 -16.93
CA PRO A 340 27.29 26.81 -16.97
C PRO A 340 27.17 27.42 -18.38
N ASP A 341 27.80 26.81 -19.38
CA ASP A 341 27.66 27.20 -20.80
C ASP A 341 26.38 26.69 -21.48
N GLY A 342 25.50 26.00 -20.75
CA GLY A 342 24.21 25.50 -21.22
C GLY A 342 24.22 24.09 -21.81
N ARG A 343 25.37 23.40 -21.83
CA ARG A 343 25.41 21.98 -22.23
C ARG A 343 24.78 21.11 -21.14
N LEU A 344 24.16 20.00 -21.55
CA LEU A 344 23.65 18.95 -20.67
C LEU A 344 24.28 17.62 -21.08
N LEU A 345 24.93 16.96 -20.12
CA LEU A 345 25.51 15.64 -20.28
C LEU A 345 24.76 14.65 -19.39
N THR A 346 24.52 13.44 -19.86
CA THR A 346 24.01 12.35 -19.01
C THR A 346 25.18 11.50 -18.56
N LEU A 347 25.48 11.48 -17.27
CA LEU A 347 26.62 10.70 -16.71
C LEU A 347 26.31 9.19 -16.58
N GLY A 348 25.17 8.76 -17.13
CA GLY A 348 24.65 7.40 -17.04
C GLY A 348 23.41 7.30 -16.14
N THR A 349 22.94 6.08 -15.99
CA THR A 349 21.74 5.73 -15.22
C THR A 349 22.13 4.73 -14.15
N GLY A 350 21.77 5.00 -12.89
CA GLY A 350 21.97 4.12 -11.75
C GLY A 350 20.65 3.53 -11.25
N ASP A 351 20.76 2.42 -10.53
CA ASP A 351 19.63 1.80 -9.86
C ASP A 351 19.48 2.46 -8.47
N VAL A 352 18.26 2.85 -8.10
CA VAL A 352 17.94 3.41 -6.79
C VAL A 352 17.92 2.26 -5.78
N THR A 353 18.85 2.30 -4.83
CA THR A 353 19.00 1.24 -3.82
C THR A 353 18.49 1.63 -2.43
N ASP A 354 18.21 2.92 -2.23
CA ASP A 354 17.73 3.47 -0.97
C ASP A 354 17.04 4.81 -1.25
N TRP A 355 15.82 4.97 -0.74
CA TRP A 355 15.04 6.19 -0.78
C TRP A 355 14.62 6.59 0.64
N ASP A 356 14.77 7.88 0.97
CA ASP A 356 14.46 8.43 2.28
C ASP A 356 13.51 9.64 2.17
N PRO A 357 12.46 9.72 3.01
CA PRO A 357 11.45 10.77 2.94
C PRO A 357 12.01 12.18 3.27
N GLU A 358 13.18 12.31 3.89
CA GLU A 358 13.84 13.60 4.13
C GLU A 358 14.56 14.16 2.89
N GLY A 359 14.44 13.49 1.73
CA GLY A 359 14.99 13.97 0.46
C GLY A 359 16.27 13.28 0.01
N THR A 360 16.65 12.14 0.60
CA THR A 360 17.91 11.47 0.26
C THR A 360 17.67 10.24 -0.62
N ILE A 361 18.50 10.06 -1.65
CA ILE A 361 18.50 8.89 -2.52
C ILE A 361 19.91 8.35 -2.69
N THR A 362 20.08 7.03 -2.61
CA THR A 362 21.32 6.36 -2.98
C THR A 362 21.17 5.68 -4.34
N LEU A 363 22.09 6.01 -5.25
CA LEU A 363 22.20 5.38 -6.56
C LEU A 363 23.44 4.48 -6.62
N GLU A 364 23.29 3.30 -7.18
CA GLU A 364 24.41 2.44 -7.54
C GLU A 364 24.56 2.34 -9.06
N ARG A 365 25.78 2.57 -9.56
CA ARG A 365 26.14 2.41 -10.98
C ARG A 365 27.32 1.47 -11.11
N ARG A 366 27.18 0.45 -11.97
CA ARG A 366 28.29 -0.40 -12.38
C ARG A 366 29.18 0.35 -13.38
N MET A 367 30.45 0.45 -13.03
CA MET A 367 31.46 1.09 -13.85
C MET A 367 32.10 0.06 -14.79
N HIS A 368 32.51 0.54 -15.96
CA HIS A 368 33.27 -0.24 -16.92
C HIS A 368 34.70 0.30 -16.94
N GLY A 369 35.65 -0.59 -17.12
CA GLY A 369 37.07 -0.29 -17.14
C GLY A 369 37.44 0.62 -18.32
N GLY A 370 38.52 1.37 -18.12
CA GLY A 370 39.06 2.29 -19.11
C GLY A 370 39.25 3.70 -18.55
N GLY A 371 40.52 4.09 -18.39
CA GLY A 371 40.91 5.39 -17.84
C GLY A 371 41.04 5.38 -16.31
N THR A 372 41.08 6.57 -15.73
CA THR A 372 41.12 6.80 -14.29
C THR A 372 39.89 7.57 -13.84
N TYR A 373 39.55 7.50 -12.54
CA TYR A 373 38.58 8.41 -11.94
C TYR A 373 39.18 9.81 -11.87
N ASP A 374 38.45 10.79 -12.40
CA ASP A 374 38.91 12.18 -12.48
C ASP A 374 39.21 12.71 -11.07
N ALA A 375 40.28 13.50 -10.97
CA ALA A 375 40.86 14.03 -9.73
C ALA A 375 41.34 13.02 -8.67
N LEU A 376 41.02 11.71 -8.78
CA LEU A 376 41.50 10.68 -7.86
C LEU A 376 42.77 9.94 -8.36
N ASP A 377 43.07 10.00 -9.66
CA ASP A 377 44.16 9.26 -10.31
C ASP A 377 44.15 7.73 -10.04
N VAL A 378 42.96 7.18 -9.77
CA VAL A 378 42.77 5.74 -9.53
C VAL A 378 42.24 5.06 -10.80
N PRO A 379 42.80 3.90 -11.23
CA PRO A 379 42.30 3.15 -12.37
C PRO A 379 40.83 2.72 -12.23
N LYS A 380 40.04 2.93 -13.29
CA LYS A 380 38.69 2.39 -13.44
C LYS A 380 38.79 0.93 -13.88
N GLU A 381 38.19 0.03 -13.12
CA GLU A 381 38.22 -1.41 -13.38
C GLU A 381 36.80 -1.94 -13.66
N ASP A 382 36.70 -2.98 -14.50
CA ASP A 382 35.43 -3.68 -14.70
C ASP A 382 34.97 -4.29 -13.37
N GLY A 383 33.73 -4.04 -12.98
CA GLY A 383 33.18 -4.50 -11.70
C GLY A 383 33.25 -3.47 -10.58
N ASP A 384 33.93 -2.34 -10.78
CA ASP A 384 33.82 -1.21 -9.87
C ASP A 384 32.36 -0.72 -9.77
N VAL A 385 31.96 -0.22 -8.60
CA VAL A 385 30.64 0.35 -8.33
C VAL A 385 30.79 1.79 -7.85
N ALA A 386 30.06 2.71 -8.48
CA ALA A 386 29.92 4.08 -8.04
C ALA A 386 28.64 4.24 -7.22
N VAL A 387 28.78 4.46 -5.92
CA VAL A 387 27.68 4.73 -4.99
C VAL A 387 27.53 6.24 -4.85
N THR A 388 26.45 6.80 -5.38
CA THR A 388 26.19 8.25 -5.36
C THR A 388 25.04 8.55 -4.42
N LYS A 389 25.26 9.44 -3.44
CA LYS A 389 24.19 9.87 -2.52
C LYS A 389 23.72 11.26 -2.89
N LEU A 390 22.48 11.39 -3.31
CA LEU A 390 21.87 12.67 -3.66
C LEU A 390 20.96 13.12 -2.52
N ARG A 391 20.87 14.43 -2.32
CA ARG A 391 19.87 15.02 -1.43
C ARG A 391 19.20 16.20 -2.10
N GLU A 392 17.87 16.20 -2.13
CA GLU A 392 17.06 17.30 -2.67
C GLU A 392 17.50 18.65 -2.07
N GLY A 393 17.68 19.65 -2.92
CA GLY A 393 18.08 21.00 -2.52
C GLY A 393 19.56 21.15 -2.11
N ARG A 394 20.34 20.06 -2.04
CA ARG A 394 21.74 20.13 -1.61
C ARG A 394 22.64 20.64 -2.74
N TRP A 395 23.55 21.55 -2.41
CA TRP A 395 24.56 22.16 -3.30
C TRP A 395 25.76 21.25 -3.64
N TRP A 396 25.74 19.99 -3.20
CA TRP A 396 26.80 19.03 -3.45
C TRP A 396 26.31 17.61 -3.29
N TYR A 397 26.96 16.66 -3.94
CA TYR A 397 26.70 15.25 -3.73
C TYR A 397 28.00 14.42 -3.82
N PRO A 398 28.19 13.40 -2.95
CA PRO A 398 29.31 12.51 -3.03
C PRO A 398 29.03 11.30 -3.94
N THR A 399 30.05 10.89 -4.68
CA THR A 399 30.17 9.59 -5.33
C THR A 399 31.36 8.85 -4.73
N THR A 400 31.10 7.75 -4.03
CA THR A 400 32.13 6.85 -3.51
C THR A 400 32.33 5.71 -4.49
N TYR A 401 33.55 5.53 -4.96
CA TYR A 401 33.93 4.43 -5.85
C TYR A 401 34.43 3.24 -5.03
N LYS A 402 33.89 2.05 -5.30
CA LYS A 402 34.27 0.79 -4.66
C LYS A 402 34.70 -0.22 -5.70
N ASN A 403 35.66 -1.09 -5.37
CA ASN A 403 36.01 -2.23 -6.22
C ASN A 403 35.01 -3.39 -6.06
N GLU A 404 35.21 -4.48 -6.81
CA GLU A 404 34.36 -5.69 -6.76
C GLU A 404 34.33 -6.34 -5.35
N ASP A 405 35.39 -6.19 -4.56
CA ASP A 405 35.49 -6.67 -3.17
C ASP A 405 34.80 -5.73 -2.16
N GLY A 406 34.27 -4.58 -2.60
CA GLY A 406 33.63 -3.56 -1.76
C GLY A 406 34.58 -2.59 -1.06
N GLU A 407 35.89 -2.65 -1.33
CA GLU A 407 36.88 -1.71 -0.81
C GLU A 407 36.75 -0.33 -1.46
N THR A 408 36.81 0.73 -0.65
CA THR A 408 36.74 2.11 -1.15
C THR A 408 38.02 2.51 -1.87
N LYS A 409 37.87 2.96 -3.12
CA LYS A 409 38.95 3.48 -3.98
C LYS A 409 39.15 4.98 -3.78
N GLY A 410 38.08 5.71 -3.50
CA GLY A 410 38.09 7.15 -3.23
C GLY A 410 36.67 7.70 -3.19
N THR A 411 36.51 8.95 -2.75
CA THR A 411 35.24 9.68 -2.81
C THR A 411 35.44 10.98 -3.55
N TYR A 412 34.61 11.21 -4.57
CA TYR A 412 34.54 12.46 -5.31
C TYR A 412 33.27 13.20 -4.90
N VAL A 413 33.36 14.48 -4.61
CA VAL A 413 32.22 15.30 -4.21
C VAL A 413 32.05 16.46 -5.17
N ASN A 414 30.97 16.39 -5.93
CA ASN A 414 30.63 17.39 -6.93
C ASN A 414 29.97 18.60 -6.26
N VAL A 415 30.51 19.80 -6.41
CA VAL A 415 29.82 21.03 -5.97
C VAL A 415 29.03 21.59 -7.15
N CYS A 416 27.73 21.77 -6.95
CA CYS A 416 26.79 22.13 -7.99
C CYS A 416 25.71 23.07 -7.47
N THR A 417 24.84 23.55 -8.36
CA THR A 417 23.57 24.12 -7.92
C THR A 417 22.75 23.08 -7.15
N PRO A 418 21.77 23.50 -6.34
CA PRO A 418 20.89 22.57 -5.62
C PRO A 418 20.39 21.44 -6.51
N VAL A 419 20.59 20.21 -6.05
CA VAL A 419 20.11 19.01 -6.74
C VAL A 419 18.58 18.97 -6.72
N GLU A 420 17.97 18.71 -7.87
CA GLU A 420 16.54 18.46 -8.02
C GLU A 420 16.32 17.01 -8.48
N LEU A 421 15.48 16.25 -7.78
CA LEU A 421 15.20 14.85 -8.02
C LEU A 421 13.85 14.68 -8.75
N PHE A 422 13.91 14.39 -10.05
CA PHE A 422 12.76 14.08 -10.90
C PHE A 422 12.58 12.55 -11.07
N PRO A 423 11.43 12.06 -11.56
CA PRO A 423 11.18 10.61 -11.72
C PRO A 423 12.27 9.82 -12.44
N ASP A 424 12.86 10.39 -13.49
CA ASP A 424 13.81 9.72 -14.37
C ASP A 424 15.22 10.32 -14.33
N CYS A 425 15.41 11.40 -13.58
CA CYS A 425 16.62 12.21 -13.65
C CYS A 425 16.85 13.05 -12.39
N ALA A 426 18.03 12.96 -11.80
CA ALA A 426 18.54 14.01 -10.92
C ALA A 426 19.17 15.13 -11.78
N ARG A 427 18.87 16.40 -11.49
CA ARG A 427 19.36 17.55 -12.25
C ARG A 427 20.09 18.54 -11.37
N TYR A 428 21.14 19.11 -11.94
CA TYR A 428 21.92 20.19 -11.36
C TYR A 428 22.78 20.82 -12.46
N VAL A 429 23.32 22.01 -12.19
CA VAL A 429 24.40 22.62 -12.96
C VAL A 429 25.67 22.52 -12.13
N ASP A 430 26.67 21.86 -12.69
CA ASP A 430 28.00 21.73 -12.13
C ASP A 430 28.71 23.10 -12.05
N LEU A 431 29.38 23.35 -10.94
CA LEU A 431 30.07 24.61 -10.67
C LEU A 431 31.60 24.45 -10.74
N TYR A 432 32.08 23.38 -11.39
CA TYR A 432 33.48 23.05 -11.68
C TYR A 432 34.35 22.75 -10.48
N VAL A 433 34.11 23.37 -9.32
CA VAL A 433 34.86 23.11 -8.10
C VAL A 433 34.41 21.80 -7.45
N ASP A 434 35.37 20.93 -7.13
CA ASP A 434 35.08 19.63 -6.51
C ASP A 434 35.92 19.40 -5.26
N VAL A 435 35.49 18.46 -4.42
CA VAL A 435 36.27 17.99 -3.27
C VAL A 435 36.53 16.50 -3.42
N VAL A 436 37.79 16.10 -3.40
CA VAL A 436 38.18 14.69 -3.48
C VAL A 436 38.77 14.20 -2.17
N ARG A 437 38.42 12.97 -1.80
CA ARG A 437 39.03 12.22 -0.69
C ARG A 437 39.69 10.96 -1.23
N HIS A 438 41.00 10.92 -1.14
CA HIS A 438 41.85 9.81 -1.55
C HIS A 438 41.75 8.63 -0.57
N ARG A 439 42.20 7.45 -1.01
CA ARG A 439 42.21 6.23 -0.18
C ARG A 439 43.05 6.37 1.10
N ASP A 440 44.10 7.18 1.06
CA ASP A 440 44.97 7.45 2.21
C ASP A 440 44.37 8.44 3.23
N GLY A 441 43.17 8.97 2.93
CA GLY A 441 42.46 9.92 3.76
C GLY A 441 42.78 11.39 3.46
N THR A 442 43.68 11.67 2.51
CA THR A 442 43.95 13.04 2.05
C THR A 442 42.70 13.62 1.40
N VAL A 443 42.35 14.86 1.75
CA VAL A 443 41.21 15.61 1.19
C VAL A 443 41.75 16.90 0.58
N GLU A 444 41.30 17.22 -0.63
CA GLU A 444 41.67 18.46 -1.32
C GLU A 444 40.51 19.00 -2.18
N VAL A 445 40.49 20.32 -2.36
CA VAL A 445 39.62 21.01 -3.33
C VAL A 445 40.35 21.07 -4.67
N VAL A 446 39.65 20.72 -5.76
CA VAL A 446 40.18 20.71 -7.13
C VAL A 446 39.37 21.61 -8.05
N ASP A 447 39.97 22.00 -9.17
CA ASP A 447 39.34 22.69 -10.31
C ASP A 447 38.72 24.09 -10.01
N ASP A 448 39.22 24.78 -8.97
CA ASP A 448 38.82 26.17 -8.66
C ASP A 448 39.23 27.19 -9.76
N ASP A 449 40.26 26.87 -10.54
CA ASP A 449 40.69 27.67 -11.70
C ASP A 449 39.69 27.59 -12.86
N GLU A 450 39.03 26.45 -13.07
CA GLU A 450 37.93 26.33 -14.03
C GLU A 450 36.73 27.21 -13.62
N LEU A 451 36.41 27.25 -12.33
CA LEU A 451 35.38 28.15 -11.79
C LEU A 451 35.76 29.64 -11.96
N GLU A 452 37.03 30.00 -11.71
CA GLU A 452 37.52 31.37 -11.92
C GLU A 452 37.41 31.79 -13.39
N ALA A 453 37.81 30.93 -14.32
CA ALA A 453 37.66 31.17 -15.76
C ALA A 453 36.19 31.34 -16.17
N ALA A 454 35.28 30.52 -15.62
CA ALA A 454 33.85 30.64 -15.90
C ALA A 454 33.23 31.95 -15.38
N VAL A 455 33.78 32.53 -14.31
CA VAL A 455 33.39 33.87 -13.83
C VAL A 455 33.92 34.96 -14.76
N ASP A 456 35.18 34.86 -15.18
CA ASP A 456 35.81 35.82 -16.12
C ASP A 456 35.08 35.85 -17.48
N ASP A 457 34.63 34.70 -17.96
CA ASP A 457 33.83 34.55 -19.18
C ASP A 457 32.35 34.96 -19.00
N GLY A 458 31.92 35.29 -17.78
CA GLY A 458 30.57 35.74 -17.45
C GLY A 458 29.50 34.63 -17.48
N LEU A 459 29.92 33.36 -17.46
CA LEU A 459 29.02 32.20 -17.42
C LEU A 459 28.52 31.92 -15.99
N VAL A 460 29.33 32.24 -14.98
CA VAL A 460 28.99 32.11 -13.56
C VAL A 460 29.09 33.48 -12.89
N SER A 461 28.08 33.84 -12.09
CA SER A 461 28.13 35.11 -11.34
C SER A 461 29.12 35.03 -10.17
N THR A 462 29.75 36.15 -9.80
CA THR A 462 30.67 36.21 -8.64
C THR A 462 30.02 35.69 -7.36
N ALA A 463 28.75 36.02 -7.11
CA ALA A 463 28.02 35.56 -5.93
C ALA A 463 27.82 34.03 -5.92
N LEU A 464 27.55 33.43 -7.08
CA LEU A 464 27.39 31.97 -7.22
C LEU A 464 28.74 31.26 -7.01
N ALA A 465 29.82 31.80 -7.57
CA ALA A 465 31.17 31.26 -7.37
C ALA A 465 31.62 31.36 -5.91
N GLU A 466 31.36 32.48 -5.22
CA GLU A 466 31.61 32.62 -3.78
C GLU A 466 30.83 31.56 -2.97
N THR A 467 29.58 31.30 -3.33
CA THR A 467 28.76 30.25 -2.71
C THR A 467 29.38 28.87 -2.93
N ALA A 468 29.77 28.54 -4.16
CA ALA A 468 30.40 27.26 -4.48
C ALA A 468 31.69 27.03 -3.68
N ARG A 469 32.57 28.04 -3.58
CA ARG A 469 33.80 27.97 -2.78
C ARG A 469 33.54 27.78 -1.29
N ASN A 470 32.53 28.46 -0.75
CA ASN A 470 32.12 28.31 0.65
C ASN A 470 31.62 26.89 0.93
N VAL A 471 30.83 26.32 0.02
CA VAL A 471 30.35 24.93 0.09
C VAL A 471 31.52 23.96 0.01
N ALA A 472 32.39 24.08 -0.99
CA ALA A 472 33.58 23.24 -1.16
C ALA A 472 34.45 23.24 0.11
N SER A 473 34.74 24.43 0.65
CA SER A 473 35.50 24.59 1.89
C SER A 473 34.81 23.96 3.11
N ALA A 474 33.47 23.99 3.17
CA ALA A 474 32.72 23.36 4.25
C ALA A 474 32.75 21.83 4.15
N VAL A 475 32.61 21.29 2.94
CA VAL A 475 32.70 19.86 2.64
C VAL A 475 34.10 19.32 2.95
N GLU A 476 35.15 20.00 2.50
CA GLU A 476 36.55 19.64 2.79
C GLU A 476 36.76 19.50 4.31
N ARG A 477 36.39 20.52 5.08
CA ARG A 477 36.49 20.50 6.56
C ARG A 477 35.68 19.37 7.21
N ALA A 478 34.57 18.96 6.63
CA ALA A 478 33.75 17.88 7.14
C ALA A 478 34.38 16.50 6.86
N LEU A 479 35.04 16.34 5.71
CA LEU A 479 35.69 15.10 5.30
C LEU A 479 37.09 14.90 5.90
N SER A 480 37.76 15.98 6.32
CA SER A 480 39.07 15.92 7.00
C SER A 480 39.00 15.60 8.50
N LYS A 481 37.79 15.51 9.09
CA LYS A 481 37.57 15.09 10.48
C LYS A 481 37.35 13.59 10.55
#